data_AF-A0A820KEI7-F1
#
_entry.id   AF-A0A820KEI7-F1
#
_cell.length_a   1.000
_cell.length_b   1.000
_cell.length_c   1.000
_cell.angle_alpha   90.00
_cell.angle_beta   90.00
_cell.angle_gamma   90.00
#
_symmetry.space_group_name_H-M   'P 1'
#
loop_
_entity.id
_entity.type
_entity.pdbx_description
1 polymer ?
#
loop_
_entity_poly.entity_id
_entity_poly.type
_entity_poly.pdbx_seq_one_letter_code
_entity_poly.pdbx_strand_id
1 'polypeptide(L)'
;MTLDFNRFGYVSLFNPVLCRIWQFIDHGIWYGAVSVMFWASFERHILVFHPRLVATPRRRLFIHYIPLAFFSLYTPILFFYLIFLYSCGQTFAATEVRCGIICLYTDALNSLQLYDSYVDNVLPVLLIGICSITLLFRFIRQRQRMKQAVTWRHCRKMTLQLVLVSAAYNICDLPS
;
A
#
# COMPACT_ATOMS: atom_id res chain seq x y z
N MET A 1 -1.90 -18.40 10.46
CA MET A 1 -0.92 -19.24 9.73
C MET A 1 0.46 -19.19 10.38
N THR A 2 1.03 -18.00 10.64
CA THR A 2 2.34 -17.83 11.31
C THR A 2 2.44 -18.48 12.70
N LEU A 3 1.42 -18.33 13.55
CA LEU A 3 1.42 -18.91 14.90
C LEU A 3 1.36 -20.46 14.89
N ASP A 4 0.63 -21.05 13.94
CA ASP A 4 0.57 -22.51 13.79
C ASP A 4 1.88 -23.05 13.24
N PHE A 5 2.47 -22.38 12.25
CA PHE A 5 3.77 -22.76 11.71
C PHE A 5 4.86 -22.72 12.79
N ASN A 6 4.92 -21.66 13.60
CA ASN A 6 5.91 -21.57 14.69
C ASN A 6 5.74 -22.65 15.76
N ARG A 7 4.53 -23.23 15.89
CA ARG A 7 4.23 -24.28 16.88
C ARG A 7 4.47 -25.69 16.34
N PHE A 8 4.18 -25.93 15.07
CA PHE A 8 4.14 -27.28 14.49
C PHE A 8 5.17 -27.51 13.37
N GLY A 9 5.78 -26.46 12.83
CA GLY A 9 6.65 -26.52 11.65
C GLY A 9 5.90 -26.66 10.33
N TYR A 10 4.57 -26.63 10.36
CA TYR A 10 3.70 -26.67 9.19
C TYR A 10 2.38 -25.93 9.47
N VAL A 11 1.67 -25.53 8.42
CA VAL A 11 0.36 -24.89 8.53
C VAL A 11 -0.72 -25.98 8.61
N SER A 12 -1.36 -26.14 9.76
CA SER A 12 -2.38 -27.17 10.02
C SER A 12 -3.66 -27.00 9.20
N LEU A 13 -4.01 -25.75 8.86
CA LEU A 13 -5.19 -25.38 8.06
C LEU A 13 -4.77 -25.08 6.61
N PHE A 14 -4.29 -26.13 5.93
CA PHE A 14 -3.81 -26.04 4.55
C PHE A 14 -4.95 -26.30 3.56
N ASN A 15 -5.41 -25.24 2.87
CA ASN A 15 -6.36 -25.34 1.76
C ASN A 15 -5.92 -24.36 0.64
N PRO A 16 -5.76 -24.82 -0.61
CA PRO A 16 -5.36 -23.97 -1.74
C PRO A 16 -6.24 -22.72 -1.92
N VAL A 17 -7.54 -22.82 -1.65
CA VAL A 17 -8.45 -21.67 -1.75
C VAL A 17 -8.17 -20.63 -0.66
N LEU A 18 -7.92 -21.08 0.58
CA LEU A 18 -7.55 -20.18 1.67
C LEU A 18 -6.21 -19.51 1.41
N CYS A 19 -5.26 -20.22 0.80
CA CYS A 19 -3.98 -19.63 0.40
C CYS A 19 -4.12 -18.54 -0.65
N ARG A 20 -4.97 -18.72 -1.67
CA ARG A 20 -5.24 -17.67 -2.66
C ARG A 20 -5.92 -16.46 -2.04
N ILE A 21 -6.89 -16.67 -1.14
CA ILE A 21 -7.54 -15.58 -0.41
C ILE A 21 -6.51 -14.83 0.44
N TRP A 22 -5.62 -15.56 1.13
CA TRP A 22 -4.57 -14.96 1.94
C TRP A 22 -3.62 -14.11 1.09
N GLN A 23 -3.11 -14.64 -0.02
CA GLN A 23 -2.26 -13.90 -0.95
C GLN A 23 -2.97 -12.65 -1.51
N PHE A 24 -4.28 -12.72 -1.78
CA PHE A 24 -5.04 -11.58 -2.23
C PHE A 24 -5.18 -10.48 -1.16
N ILE A 25 -5.39 -10.87 0.09
CA ILE A 25 -5.42 -9.92 1.21
C ILE A 25 -4.04 -9.30 1.41
N ASP A 26 -2.98 -10.12 1.40
CA ASP A 26 -1.61 -9.70 1.69
C ASP A 26 -1.04 -8.78 0.62
N HIS A 27 -1.27 -9.06 -0.66
CA HIS A 27 -0.77 -8.23 -1.75
C HIS A 27 -1.83 -7.25 -2.25
N GLY A 28 -3.00 -7.74 -2.67
CA GLY A 28 -4.03 -6.91 -3.30
C GLY A 28 -4.60 -5.81 -2.40
N ILE A 29 -5.04 -6.16 -1.19
CA ILE A 29 -5.62 -5.19 -0.26
C ILE A 29 -4.54 -4.28 0.32
N TRP A 30 -3.37 -4.82 0.66
CA TRP A 30 -2.28 -4.05 1.23
C TRP A 30 -1.72 -3.01 0.25
N TYR A 31 -1.32 -3.42 -0.96
CA TYR A 31 -0.83 -2.47 -1.97
C TYR A 31 -1.92 -1.50 -2.42
N GLY A 32 -3.19 -1.93 -2.42
CA GLY A 32 -4.33 -1.03 -2.60
C GLY A 32 -4.40 0.05 -1.52
N ALA A 33 -4.21 -0.31 -0.25
CA ALA A 33 -4.16 0.65 0.85
C ALA A 33 -2.99 1.63 0.70
N VAL A 34 -1.79 1.14 0.35
CA VAL A 34 -0.62 1.98 0.06
C VAL A 34 -0.89 2.95 -1.09
N SER A 35 -1.50 2.48 -2.18
CA SER A 35 -1.87 3.28 -3.34
C SER A 35 -2.87 4.39 -2.99
N VAL A 36 -3.90 4.07 -2.19
CA VAL A 36 -4.87 5.05 -1.70
C VAL A 36 -4.21 6.06 -0.75
N MET A 37 -3.30 5.63 0.12
CA MET A 37 -2.53 6.51 1.00
C MET A 37 -1.60 7.44 0.21
N PHE A 38 -1.01 6.96 -0.88
CA PHE A 38 -0.25 7.75 -1.82
C PHE A 38 -1.11 8.86 -2.41
N TRP A 39 -2.25 8.50 -3.00
CA TRP A 39 -3.13 9.50 -3.58
C TRP A 39 -3.65 10.50 -2.56
N ALA A 40 -4.08 10.05 -1.38
CA ALA A 40 -4.56 10.92 -0.32
C ALA A 40 -3.49 11.90 0.17
N SER A 41 -2.21 11.49 0.20
CA SER A 41 -1.09 12.37 0.51
C SER A 41 -0.89 13.44 -0.56
N PHE A 42 -0.94 13.03 -1.83
CA PHE A 42 -0.79 13.91 -2.97
C PHE A 42 -1.95 14.91 -3.07
N GLU A 43 -3.17 14.47 -2.85
CA GLU A 43 -4.36 15.31 -2.83
C GLU A 43 -4.26 16.40 -1.76
N ARG A 44 -3.83 16.05 -0.55
CA ARG A 44 -3.59 17.04 0.53
C ARG A 44 -2.55 18.06 0.12
N HIS A 45 -1.52 17.64 -0.61
CA HIS A 45 -0.54 18.57 -1.18
C HIS A 45 -1.21 19.52 -2.19
N ILE A 46 -2.02 19.01 -3.11
CA ILE A 46 -2.77 19.86 -4.06
C ILE A 46 -3.69 20.85 -3.32
N LEU A 47 -4.43 20.41 -2.30
CA LEU A 47 -5.35 21.25 -1.53
C LEU A 47 -4.63 22.40 -0.82
N VAL A 48 -3.43 22.15 -0.30
CA VAL A 48 -2.63 23.16 0.42
C VAL A 48 -1.96 24.14 -0.53
N PHE A 49 -1.36 23.65 -1.62
CA PHE A 49 -0.57 24.49 -2.53
C PHE A 49 -1.43 25.15 -3.62
N HIS A 50 -2.54 24.51 -3.99
CA HIS A 50 -3.40 24.92 -5.09
C HIS A 50 -4.90 24.80 -4.76
N PRO A 51 -5.41 25.47 -3.70
CA PRO A 51 -6.81 25.37 -3.28
C PRO A 51 -7.81 25.75 -4.39
N ARG A 52 -7.41 26.63 -5.32
CA ARG A 52 -8.22 27.04 -6.48
C ARG A 52 -8.52 25.90 -7.46
N LEU A 53 -7.70 24.84 -7.47
CA LEU A 53 -7.94 23.69 -8.33
C LEU A 53 -9.15 22.88 -7.87
N VAL A 54 -9.45 22.83 -6.57
CA VAL A 54 -10.56 22.03 -6.00
C VAL A 54 -11.80 22.87 -5.65
N ALA A 55 -11.79 24.15 -6.02
CA ALA A 55 -12.85 25.10 -5.68
C ALA A 55 -14.18 24.82 -6.38
N THR A 56 -14.16 24.21 -7.57
CA THR A 56 -15.38 23.93 -8.36
C THR A 56 -15.78 22.46 -8.27
N PRO A 57 -17.09 22.13 -8.27
CA PRO A 57 -17.56 20.75 -8.10
C PRO A 57 -17.09 19.84 -9.24
N ARG A 58 -17.05 20.34 -10.48
CA ARG A 58 -16.51 19.59 -11.62
C ARG A 58 -15.03 19.26 -11.43
N ARG A 59 -14.19 20.22 -11.01
CA ARG A 59 -12.77 19.94 -10.78
C ARG A 59 -12.55 19.01 -9.58
N ARG A 60 -13.40 19.11 -8.55
CA ARG A 60 -13.37 18.17 -7.42
C ARG A 60 -13.63 16.73 -7.88
N LEU A 61 -14.55 16.51 -8.84
CA LEU A 61 -14.75 15.18 -9.44
C LEU A 61 -13.46 14.63 -10.06
N PHE A 62 -12.78 15.43 -10.89
CA PHE A 62 -11.57 15.01 -11.60
C PHE A 62 -10.33 14.89 -10.71
N ILE A 63 -10.21 15.69 -9.66
CA ILE A 63 -9.00 15.75 -8.82
C ILE A 63 -9.13 14.91 -7.55
N HIS A 64 -10.33 14.75 -6.99
CA HIS A 64 -10.52 13.96 -5.77
C HIS A 64 -11.10 12.59 -6.10
N TYR A 65 -12.30 12.54 -6.65
CA TYR A 65 -13.08 11.30 -6.73
C TYR A 65 -12.57 10.32 -7.78
N ILE A 66 -12.28 10.77 -9.00
CA ILE A 66 -11.83 9.88 -10.08
C ILE A 66 -10.51 9.19 -9.72
N PRO A 67 -9.45 9.91 -9.31
CA PRO A 67 -8.19 9.26 -9.00
C PRO A 67 -8.30 8.40 -7.74
N LEU A 68 -9.05 8.83 -6.72
CA LEU A 68 -9.26 8.01 -5.52
C LEU A 68 -9.94 6.68 -5.88
N ALA A 69 -10.97 6.70 -6.73
CA ALA A 69 -11.62 5.49 -7.22
C ALA A 69 -10.64 4.64 -8.05
N PHE A 70 -9.83 5.27 -8.90
CA PHE A 70 -8.80 4.58 -9.68
C PHE A 70 -7.79 3.86 -8.77
N PHE A 71 -7.13 4.56 -7.85
CA PHE A 71 -6.14 3.96 -6.93
C PHE A 71 -6.77 2.96 -5.96
N SER A 72 -8.05 3.11 -5.61
CA SER A 72 -8.74 2.15 -4.74
C SER A 72 -9.16 0.86 -5.45
N LEU A 73 -9.37 0.89 -6.77
CA LEU A 73 -9.89 -0.25 -7.52
C LEU A 73 -8.81 -0.92 -8.38
N TYR A 74 -7.88 -0.15 -8.93
CA TYR A 74 -6.83 -0.63 -9.83
C TYR A 74 -6.02 -1.77 -9.19
N THR A 75 -5.43 -1.53 -8.02
CA THR A 75 -4.53 -2.49 -7.37
C THR A 75 -5.28 -3.76 -6.93
N PRO A 76 -6.44 -3.69 -6.24
CA PRO A 76 -7.19 -4.90 -5.91
C PRO A 76 -7.68 -5.67 -7.15
N ILE A 77 -8.14 -4.99 -8.21
CA ILE A 77 -8.59 -5.67 -9.43
C ILE A 77 -7.42 -6.38 -10.12
N LEU A 78 -6.26 -5.73 -10.19
CA LEU A 78 -5.04 -6.30 -10.77
C LEU A 78 -4.65 -7.59 -10.02
N PHE A 79 -4.50 -7.54 -8.70
CA PHE A 79 -4.15 -8.72 -7.91
C PHE A 79 -5.24 -9.78 -7.90
N PHE A 80 -6.52 -9.41 -7.98
CA PHE A 80 -7.61 -10.37 -8.14
C PHE A 80 -7.44 -11.17 -9.44
N TYR A 81 -7.19 -10.47 -10.56
CA TYR A 81 -6.93 -11.13 -11.84
C TYR A 81 -5.70 -12.03 -11.78
N LEU A 82 -4.59 -11.54 -11.23
CA LEU A 82 -3.33 -12.27 -11.16
C LEU A 82 -3.39 -13.51 -10.26
N ILE A 83 -4.20 -13.51 -9.21
CA ILE A 83 -4.26 -14.61 -8.23
C ILE A 83 -5.37 -15.64 -8.58
N PHE A 84 -6.53 -15.17 -9.05
CA PHE A 84 -7.69 -16.05 -9.27
C PHE A 84 -7.88 -16.46 -10.72
N LEU A 85 -7.58 -15.59 -11.68
CA LEU A 85 -7.90 -15.79 -13.09
C LEU A 85 -6.69 -16.20 -13.92
N TYR A 86 -5.49 -15.77 -13.53
CA TYR A 86 -4.27 -16.16 -14.23
C TYR A 86 -3.96 -17.65 -13.98
N SER A 87 -3.97 -18.42 -15.06
CA SER A 87 -3.71 -19.86 -15.03
C SER A 87 -2.21 -20.12 -14.94
N CYS A 88 -1.64 -20.01 -13.74
CA CYS A 88 -0.30 -20.50 -13.45
C CYS A 88 -0.37 -21.71 -12.49
N GLY A 89 0.59 -22.62 -12.62
CA GLY A 89 0.64 -23.88 -11.87
C GLY A 89 1.06 -23.67 -10.41
N GLN A 90 0.23 -22.99 -9.62
CA GLN A 90 0.54 -22.68 -8.21
C GLN A 90 0.72 -23.97 -7.39
N THR A 91 1.95 -24.24 -6.96
CA THR A 91 2.27 -25.28 -5.98
C THR A 91 2.33 -24.66 -4.59
N PHE A 92 1.28 -24.86 -3.80
CA PHE A 92 1.29 -24.44 -2.39
C PHE A 92 2.05 -25.47 -1.55
N ALA A 93 3.00 -25.01 -0.73
CA ALA A 93 3.72 -25.86 0.22
C ALA A 93 3.25 -25.59 1.65
N ALA A 94 2.84 -26.64 2.37
CA ALA A 94 2.38 -26.53 3.76
C ALA A 94 3.51 -26.20 4.75
N THR A 95 4.76 -26.32 4.29
CA THR A 95 6.00 -25.95 5.00
C THR A 95 6.35 -24.47 4.86
N GLU A 96 5.55 -23.69 4.15
CA GLU A 96 5.82 -22.26 3.94
C GLU A 96 4.80 -21.38 4.67
N VAL A 97 5.31 -20.36 5.35
CA VAL A 97 4.55 -19.52 6.29
C VAL A 97 3.52 -18.63 5.61
N ARG A 98 3.71 -18.33 4.32
CA ARG A 98 2.86 -17.43 3.51
C ARG A 98 2.18 -18.13 2.33
N CYS A 99 1.94 -19.44 2.43
CA CYS A 99 1.46 -20.25 1.30
C CYS A 99 2.38 -20.19 0.05
N GLY A 100 3.63 -19.77 0.26
CA GLY A 100 4.64 -19.59 -0.77
C GLY A 100 4.47 -18.40 -1.69
N ILE A 101 5.46 -18.26 -2.56
CA ILE A 101 5.58 -17.16 -3.52
C ILE A 101 4.42 -17.24 -4.52
N ILE A 102 3.81 -16.09 -4.86
CA ILE A 102 2.82 -16.03 -5.94
C ILE A 102 3.50 -16.58 -7.21
N CYS A 103 2.98 -17.65 -7.80
CA CYS A 103 3.62 -18.29 -8.96
C CYS A 103 3.76 -17.43 -10.22
N LEU A 104 3.17 -16.24 -10.25
CA LEU A 104 3.55 -15.22 -11.23
C LEU A 104 5.03 -14.80 -11.11
N TYR A 105 5.59 -14.74 -9.92
CA TYR A 105 7.03 -14.43 -9.74
C TYR A 105 7.94 -15.61 -10.12
N THR A 106 7.40 -16.82 -10.22
CA THR A 106 8.18 -18.01 -10.63
C THR A 106 8.06 -18.29 -12.13
N ASP A 107 6.89 -18.05 -12.73
CA ASP A 107 6.62 -18.33 -14.15
C ASP A 107 6.73 -17.10 -15.06
N ALA A 108 6.48 -15.88 -14.57
CA ALA A 108 6.44 -14.67 -15.41
C ALA A 108 7.76 -13.88 -15.40
N LEU A 109 7.93 -13.05 -16.45
CA LEU A 109 9.10 -12.21 -16.68
C LEU A 109 9.54 -11.48 -15.40
N ASN A 110 10.85 -11.53 -15.10
CA ASN A 110 11.54 -10.71 -14.09
C ASN A 110 11.07 -9.24 -14.06
N SER A 111 10.60 -8.71 -15.19
CA SER A 111 10.01 -7.38 -15.33
C SER A 111 8.82 -7.12 -14.40
N LEU A 112 7.98 -8.12 -14.12
CA LEU A 112 6.77 -7.94 -13.31
C LEU A 112 7.10 -7.97 -11.81
N GLN A 113 8.08 -8.79 -11.41
CA GLN A 113 8.65 -8.74 -10.06
C GLN A 113 9.31 -7.39 -9.77
N LEU A 114 10.05 -6.84 -10.74
CA LEU A 114 10.62 -5.50 -10.64
C LEU A 114 9.52 -4.43 -10.60
N TYR A 115 8.50 -4.55 -11.44
CA TYR A 115 7.38 -3.62 -11.45
C TYR A 115 6.70 -3.58 -10.08
N ASP A 116 6.32 -4.72 -9.51
CA ASP A 116 5.64 -4.78 -8.23
C ASP A 116 6.52 -4.22 -7.09
N SER A 117 7.79 -4.64 -7.03
CA SER A 117 8.73 -4.17 -6.00
C SER A 117 8.98 -2.67 -6.07
N TYR A 118 9.20 -2.11 -7.27
CA TYR A 118 9.54 -0.69 -7.40
C TYR A 118 8.32 0.22 -7.51
N VAL A 119 7.32 -0.14 -8.30
CA VAL A 119 6.18 0.74 -8.65
C VAL A 119 5.08 0.67 -7.61
N ASP A 120 4.75 -0.52 -7.11
CA ASP A 120 3.64 -0.69 -6.16
C ASP A 120 4.09 -0.58 -4.69
N ASN A 121 5.40 -0.68 -4.43
CA ASN A 121 5.97 -0.56 -3.08
C ASN A 121 6.91 0.64 -2.91
N VAL A 122 8.14 0.60 -3.47
CA VAL A 122 9.19 1.57 -3.15
C VAL A 122 8.80 3.01 -3.55
N LEU A 123 8.33 3.20 -4.77
CA LEU A 123 7.98 4.50 -5.31
C LEU A 123 6.87 5.21 -4.51
N PRO A 124 5.69 4.60 -4.25
CA PRO A 124 4.64 5.24 -3.48
C PRO A 124 5.07 5.53 -2.05
N VAL A 125 5.82 4.63 -1.40
CA VAL A 125 6.34 4.88 -0.05
C VAL A 125 7.28 6.09 -0.01
N LEU A 126 8.21 6.20 -0.95
CA LEU A 126 9.12 7.35 -1.05
C LEU A 126 8.36 8.66 -1.32
N LEU A 127 7.42 8.65 -2.27
CA LEU A 127 6.65 9.83 -2.62
C LEU A 127 5.72 10.28 -1.47
N ILE A 128 5.11 9.33 -0.74
CA ILE A 128 4.34 9.66 0.47
C ILE A 128 5.25 10.30 1.51
N GLY A 129 6.44 9.74 1.72
CA GLY A 129 7.44 10.29 2.63
C GLY A 129 7.79 11.74 2.28
N ILE A 130 8.14 12.00 1.02
CA ILE A 130 8.48 13.34 0.52
C ILE A 130 7.29 14.30 0.66
N CYS A 131 6.09 13.89 0.26
CA CYS A 131 4.87 14.70 0.40
C CYS A 131 4.58 15.04 1.87
N SER A 132 4.71 14.05 2.76
CA SER A 132 4.48 14.20 4.19
C SER A 132 5.50 15.14 4.83
N ILE A 133 6.79 14.99 4.53
CA ILE A 133 7.87 15.86 5.02
C ILE A 133 7.65 17.29 4.55
N THR A 134 7.31 17.48 3.26
CA THR A 134 7.09 18.81 2.69
C THR A 134 5.89 19.51 3.33
N LEU A 135 4.80 18.78 3.58
CA LEU A 135 3.64 19.28 4.31
C LEU A 135 4.00 19.63 5.76
N LEU A 136 4.78 18.78 6.44
CA LEU A 136 5.22 19.02 7.82
C LEU A 136 6.09 20.28 7.93
N PHE A 137 7.05 20.45 7.02
CA PHE A 137 7.91 21.63 7.00
C PHE A 137 7.12 22.92 6.80
N ARG A 138 6.20 22.94 5.82
CA ARG A 138 5.30 24.07 5.58
C ARG A 138 4.41 24.35 6.78
N PHE A 139 3.86 23.30 7.39
CA PHE A 139 3.00 23.42 8.55
C PHE A 139 3.74 24.01 9.76
N ILE A 140 4.99 23.61 10.02
CA ILE A 140 5.85 24.19 11.07
C ILE A 140 6.11 25.67 10.77
N ARG A 141 6.49 26.01 9.54
CA ARG A 141 6.76 27.39 9.13
C ARG A 141 5.52 28.29 9.24
N GLN A 142 4.35 27.76 8.89
CA GLN A 142 3.07 28.48 8.99
C GLN A 142 2.63 28.64 10.46
N ARG A 143 2.83 27.61 11.29
CA ARG A 143 2.56 27.66 12.73
C ARG A 143 3.44 28.69 13.44
N GLN A 144 4.72 28.76 13.11
CA GLN A 144 5.63 29.78 13.63
C GLN A 144 5.17 31.20 13.27
N ARG A 145 4.57 31.39 12.09
CA ARG A 145 4.02 32.68 11.65
C ARG A 145 2.67 33.03 12.27
N MET A 146 1.78 32.05 12.48
CA MET A 146 0.36 32.31 12.81
C MET A 146 -0.05 31.99 14.25
N LYS A 147 0.82 31.41 15.09
CA LYS A 147 0.52 30.99 16.49
C LYS A 147 -0.80 30.18 16.65
N GLN A 148 -1.34 29.59 15.58
CA GLN A 148 -2.63 28.90 15.59
C GLN A 148 -2.49 27.39 15.76
N ALA A 149 -3.40 26.82 16.56
CA ALA A 149 -3.49 25.39 16.88
C ALA A 149 -4.34 24.64 15.85
N VAL A 150 -3.85 24.49 14.61
CA VAL A 150 -4.60 23.77 13.58
C VAL A 150 -4.13 22.31 13.47
N THR A 151 -5.02 21.36 13.74
CA THR A 151 -5.01 19.92 13.37
C THR A 151 -3.67 19.13 13.35
N TRP A 152 -2.81 19.28 14.36
CA TRP A 152 -1.58 18.49 14.56
C TRP A 152 -1.78 16.95 14.60
N ARG A 153 -2.94 16.50 15.10
CA ARG A 153 -3.20 15.07 15.35
C ARG A 153 -3.30 14.23 14.08
N HIS A 154 -3.84 14.78 12.99
CA HIS A 154 -4.15 13.99 11.79
C HIS A 154 -2.90 13.77 10.91
N CYS A 155 -2.04 14.80 10.79
CA CYS A 155 -0.78 14.70 10.05
C CYS A 155 0.21 13.74 10.75
N ARG A 156 0.36 13.87 12.08
CA ARG A 156 1.20 12.96 12.88
C ARG A 156 0.75 11.50 12.76
N LYS A 157 -0.55 11.22 12.76
CA LYS A 157 -1.07 9.85 12.60
C LYS A 157 -0.67 9.24 11.25
N MET A 158 -0.75 9.99 10.15
CA MET A 158 -0.42 9.48 8.83
C MET A 158 1.08 9.19 8.68
N THR A 159 1.95 10.08 9.17
CA THR A 159 3.40 9.86 9.16
C THR A 159 3.79 8.68 10.05
N LEU A 160 3.18 8.57 11.23
CA LEU A 160 3.45 7.46 12.16
C LEU A 160 2.97 6.13 11.57
N GLN A 161 1.80 6.10 10.92
CA GLN A 161 1.32 4.93 10.18
C GLN A 161 2.31 4.52 9.09
N LEU A 162 2.86 5.47 8.33
CA LEU A 162 3.82 5.16 7.27
C LEU A 162 5.13 4.58 7.83
N VAL A 163 5.68 5.23 8.86
CA VAL A 163 6.92 4.76 9.49
C VAL A 163 6.71 3.39 10.12
N LEU A 164 5.56 3.14 10.74
CA LEU A 164 5.19 1.82 11.25
C LEU A 164 5.05 0.79 10.13
N VAL A 165 4.42 1.14 9.01
CA VAL A 165 4.23 0.24 7.86
C VAL A 165 5.57 -0.09 7.20
N SER A 166 6.42 0.91 6.94
CA SER A 166 7.76 0.71 6.38
C SER A 166 8.68 -0.04 7.35
N ALA A 167 8.64 0.28 8.64
CA ALA A 167 9.42 -0.44 9.65
C ALA A 167 8.92 -1.88 9.83
N ALA A 168 7.61 -2.11 9.86
CA ALA A 168 7.03 -3.46 9.93
C ALA A 168 7.42 -4.27 8.69
N TYR A 169 7.40 -3.67 7.50
CA TYR A 169 7.84 -4.34 6.28
C TYR A 169 9.31 -4.74 6.37
N ASN A 170 10.20 -3.80 6.70
CA ASN A 170 11.62 -4.11 6.84
C ASN A 170 11.90 -5.12 7.96
N ILE A 171 11.23 -5.03 9.10
CA ILE A 171 11.45 -5.94 10.24
C ILE A 171 10.85 -7.33 9.98
N CYS A 172 9.70 -7.41 9.30
CA CYS A 172 8.99 -8.68 9.05
C CYS A 172 9.44 -9.40 7.76
N ASP A 173 10.05 -8.71 6.80
CA ASP A 173 10.76 -9.35 5.67
C ASP A 173 12.24 -9.64 5.98
N LEU A 174 12.79 -9.20 7.12
CA LEU A 174 14.20 -9.45 7.46
C LEU A 174 14.55 -10.85 7.98
N PRO A 175 13.62 -11.79 8.29
CA PRO A 175 14.03 -13.17 8.49
C PRO A 175 13.21 -14.11 7.59
N SER A 176 13.65 -14.25 6.35
CA SER A 176 13.48 -15.48 5.56
C SER A 176 14.61 -15.57 4.54
#